data_AF-A0A1M5R2X4-F1
#
_entry.id   AF-A0A1M5R2X4-F1
#
_cell.length_a   1.000
_cell.length_b   1.000
_cell.length_c   1.000
_cell.angle_alpha   90.00
_cell.angle_beta   90.00
_cell.angle_gamma   90.00
#
_symmetry.space_group_name_H-M   'P 1'
#
loop_
_entity.id
_entity.type
_entity.pdbx_description
1 polymer ?
#
loop_
_entity_poly.entity_id
_entity_poly.type
_entity_poly.pdbx_seq_one_letter_code
_entity_poly.pdbx_strand_id
1 'polypeptide(L)' 'MNQETQYSKEELEKAVVQITSIKNKSTTGFNNAKEGSGTYTRFSRLITAMDIILAYLQKVIEK' A
#
# COMPACT_ATOMS: atom_id res chain seq x y z
N MET A 1 -14.29 -18.10 8.01
CA MET A 1 -13.99 -18.39 6.58
C MET A 1 -12.55 -18.00 6.33
N ASN A 2 -11.60 -18.92 6.46
CA ASN A 2 -10.26 -18.73 5.91
C ASN A 2 -10.33 -19.22 4.47
N GLN A 3 -10.72 -18.34 3.55
CA GLN A 3 -10.41 -18.57 2.15
C GLN A 3 -8.96 -18.17 1.99
N GLU A 4 -8.06 -19.16 1.94
CA GLU A 4 -6.77 -18.98 1.28
C GLU A 4 -7.07 -18.73 -0.20
N THR A 5 -7.37 -17.49 -0.55
CA THR A 5 -7.42 -17.10 -1.96
C THR A 5 -5.99 -17.19 -2.46
N GLN A 6 -5.67 -18.29 -3.14
CA GLN A 6 -4.35 -18.52 -3.68
C GLN A 6 -4.23 -17.70 -4.97
N TYR A 7 -3.85 -16.44 -4.83
CA TYR A 7 -3.51 -15.58 -5.97
C TYR A 7 -2.26 -16.11 -6.66
N SER A 8 -2.24 -16.06 -7.99
CA SER A 8 -1.04 -16.35 -8.77
C SER A 8 0.04 -15.30 -8.52
N LYS A 9 1.31 -15.68 -8.78
CA LYS A 9 2.44 -14.74 -8.68
C LYS A 9 2.22 -13.50 -9.55
N GLU A 10 1.69 -13.67 -10.76
CA GLU A 10 1.39 -12.55 -11.68
C GLU A 10 0.33 -11.59 -11.10
N GLU A 11 -0.72 -12.11 -10.46
CA GLU A 11 -1.73 -11.28 -9.80
C GLU A 11 -1.15 -10.49 -8.62
N LEU A 12 -0.27 -11.12 -7.84
CA LEU A 12 0.42 -10.46 -6.72
C LEU A 12 1.36 -9.36 -7.23
N GLU A 13 2.13 -9.62 -8.30
CA GLU A 13 3.00 -8.62 -8.93
C GLU A 13 2.19 -7.43 -9.48
N LYS A 14 1.03 -7.69 -10.11
CA LYS A 14 0.10 -6.62 -10.55
C LYS A 14 -0.44 -5.82 -9.38
N ALA A 15 -0.77 -6.47 -8.26
CA ALA A 15 -1.22 -5.78 -7.06
C ALA A 15 -0.13 -4.86 -6.48
N VAL A 16 1.14 -5.32 -6.46
CA VAL A 16 2.29 -4.50 -6.02
C VAL A 16 2.39 -3.21 -6.83
N VAL A 17 2.24 -3.27 -8.16
CA VAL A 17 2.27 -2.08 -9.02
C VAL A 17 1.17 -1.08 -8.63
N GLN A 18 -0.06 -1.55 -8.43
CA GLN A 18 -1.19 -0.69 -8.08
C GLN A 18 -1.04 -0.06 -6.70
N ILE A 19 -0.65 -0.85 -5.70
CA ILE A 19 -0.43 -0.38 -4.32
C ILE A 19 0.70 0.64 -4.27
N THR A 20 1.78 0.41 -5.01
CA THR A 20 2.89 1.37 -5.14
C THR A 20 2.42 2.68 -5.75
N SER A 21 1.58 2.65 -6.78
CA SER A 21 0.99 3.86 -7.37
C SER A 21 0.15 4.66 -6.36
N ILE A 22 -0.69 3.97 -5.58
CA ILE A 22 -1.52 4.59 -4.53
C ILE A 22 -0.65 5.20 -3.44
N LYS A 23 0.40 4.48 -3.00
CA LYS A 23 1.37 4.97 -2.03
C LYS A 23 2.04 6.24 -2.55
N ASN A 24 2.56 6.25 -3.77
CA ASN A 24 3.23 7.41 -4.35
C ASN A 24 2.31 8.63 -4.42
N LYS A 25 1.07 8.46 -4.87
CA LYS A 25 0.07 9.53 -4.88
C LYS A 25 -0.25 10.04 -3.48
N SER A 26 -0.35 9.13 -2.51
CA SER A 26 -0.58 9.48 -1.10
C SER A 26 0.60 10.23 -0.51
N THR A 27 1.84 9.87 -0.85
CA THR A 27 3.06 10.60 -0.48
C THR A 27 3.09 11.99 -1.07
N THR A 28 2.75 12.15 -2.35
CA THR A 28 2.61 13.49 -2.95
C THR A 28 1.53 14.31 -2.24
N GLY A 29 0.38 13.71 -1.94
CA GLY A 29 -0.69 14.36 -1.18
C GLY A 29 -0.27 14.74 0.24
N PHE A 30 0.49 13.88 0.92
CA PHE A 30 1.04 14.12 2.25
C PHE A 30 2.00 15.32 2.26
N ASN A 31 2.95 15.36 1.31
CA ASN A 31 3.94 16.43 1.22
C ASN A 31 3.31 17.81 0.97
N ASN A 32 2.14 17.84 0.32
CA ASN A 32 1.40 19.06 0.05
C ASN A 32 0.35 19.38 1.12
N ALA A 33 0.10 18.48 2.07
CA ALA A 33 -0.88 18.70 3.13
C ALA A 33 -0.26 19.52 4.26
N LYS A 34 -1.05 20.45 4.81
CA LYS A 34 -0.66 21.20 6.01
C LYS A 34 -0.49 20.23 7.18
N GLU A 35 0.67 20.27 7.83
CA GLU A 35 0.93 19.48 9.04
C GLU A 35 -0.12 19.73 10.13
N GLY A 36 -0.52 18.67 10.82
CA GLY A 36 -1.59 18.70 11.82
C GLY A 36 -3.02 18.74 11.23
N SER A 37 -3.18 18.85 9.91
CA SER A 37 -4.51 18.75 9.29
C SER A 37 -5.03 17.31 9.28
N GLY A 38 -6.36 17.17 9.14
CA GLY A 38 -6.99 15.86 8.94
C GLY A 38 -6.48 15.16 7.67
N THR A 39 -6.23 15.90 6.60
CA THR A 39 -5.67 15.39 5.34
C THR A 39 -4.25 14.85 5.53
N TYR A 40 -3.39 15.57 6.25
CA TYR A 40 -2.04 15.11 6.59
C TYR A 40 -2.08 13.79 7.36
N THR A 41 -2.92 13.72 8.41
CA THR A 41 -3.11 12.51 9.22
C THR A 41 -3.62 11.34 8.39
N ARG A 42 -4.58 11.59 7.49
CA ARG A 42 -5.14 10.57 6.60
C ARG A 42 -4.08 10.00 5.66
N PHE A 43 -3.29 10.85 5.00
CA PHE A 43 -2.25 10.37 4.09
C PHE A 43 -1.15 9.61 4.82
N SER A 44 -0.70 10.08 6.00
CA SER A 44 0.26 9.34 6.83
C SER A 44 -0.22 7.92 7.12
N ARG A 45 -1.48 7.77 7.58
CA ARG A 45 -2.08 6.45 7.85
C ARG A 45 -2.18 5.57 6.61
N LEU A 46 -2.54 6.16 5.46
CA LEU A 46 -2.59 5.43 4.19
C LEU A 46 -1.21 4.93 3.77
N ILE A 47 -0.18 5.78 3.84
CA ILE A 47 1.19 5.40 3.50
C ILE A 47 1.65 4.23 4.37
N THR A 48 1.44 4.31 5.69
CA THR A 48 1.76 3.21 6.63
C THR A 48 1.03 1.92 6.28
N ALA A 49 -0.26 1.99 5.95
CA ALA A 49 -1.01 0.80 5.55
C ALA A 49 -0.45 0.17 4.26
N MET A 50 -0.11 1.00 3.25
CA MET A 50 0.47 0.51 2.01
C MET A 50 1.85 -0.12 2.22
N ASP A 51 2.68 0.44 3.12
CA ASP A 51 3.98 -0.15 3.47
C ASP A 51 3.83 -1.55 4.07
N ILE A 52 2.87 -1.72 4.99
CA ILE A 52 2.57 -3.03 5.58
C ILE A 52 2.14 -4.02 4.50
N ILE A 53 1.21 -3.62 3.62
CA ILE A 53 0.70 -4.50 2.56
C ILE A 53 1.82 -4.90 1.60
N LEU A 54 2.66 -3.95 1.15
CA LEU A 54 3.78 -4.24 0.26
C LEU A 54 4.78 -5.22 0.89
N ALA A 55 5.09 -5.05 2.18
CA ALA A 55 5.97 -5.97 2.89
C ALA A 55 5.40 -7.40 2.96
N TYR A 56 4.09 -7.56 3.14
CA TYR A 56 3.46 -8.89 3.11
C TYR A 56 3.40 -9.49 1.71
N LEU A 57 3.06 -8.69 0.68
CA LEU A 57 3.06 -9.16 -0.71
C LEU A 57 4.43 -9.64 -1.15
N GLN A 58 5.48 -8.87 -0.83
CA GLN A 58 6.85 -9.24 -1.17
C GLN A 58 7.25 -10.58 -0.53
N LYS A 59 6.93 -10.79 0.74
CA LYS A 59 7.17 -12.06 1.45
C LYS A 59 6.43 -13.26 0.83
N VAL A 60 5.29 -13.03 0.17
CA VAL A 60 4.55 -14.11 -0.51
C VAL A 60 5.15 -14.39 -1.89
N ILE A 61 5.62 -13.37 -2.60
CA ILE A 61 6.23 -13.51 -3.94
C ILE A 61 7.62 -14.16 -3.88
N GLU A 62 8.38 -13.92 -2.81
CA GLU A 62 9.74 -14.46 -2.61
C GLU A 62 9.78 -15.89 -2.05
N LYS A 63 8.63 -16.41 -1.57
CA LYS A 63 8.47 -17.81 -1.16
C LYS A 63 8.32 -18.74 -2.35
#